data_AF-A0A0A2LB10-F1
#
_entry.id   AF-A0A0A2LB10-F1
#
_cell.length_a   1.000
_cell.length_b   1.000
_cell.length_c   1.000
_cell.angle_alpha   90.00
_cell.angle_beta   90.00
_cell.angle_gamma   90.00
#
_symmetry.space_group_name_H-M   'P 1'
#
loop_
_entity.id
_entity.type
_entity.pdbx_description
1 polymer ?
#
loop_
_entity_poly.entity_id
_entity_poly.type
_entity_poly.pdbx_seq_one_letter_code
_entity_poly.pdbx_strand_id
1 'polypeptide(L)'
;MISGIAHINLSIPRGTLDQAEEFYGTTLGLTSAPVPELQKGTLLWFNIGSSGQQVHISFGPTDPLSSRHPCFKLSSREELEELKTNIHDHYVRGGSAAPMAADKPGEVNSGEFNVVLDTSPTGNDCWLILATGTQGKEYPTRFFARDFAGNRLEFTT
;
A
#
# COMPACT_ATOMS: atom_id res chain seq x y z
N MET A 1 17.68 -5.93 -2.04
CA MET A 1 17.09 -7.02 -1.25
C MET A 1 16.27 -6.44 -0.10
N ILE A 2 15.25 -7.14 0.41
CA ILE A 2 14.35 -6.63 1.46
C ILE A 2 15.11 -6.48 2.79
N SER A 3 15.05 -5.29 3.38
CA SER A 3 15.77 -4.90 4.62
C SER A 3 14.86 -4.74 5.84
N GLY A 4 13.54 -4.69 5.64
CA GLY A 4 12.57 -4.60 6.74
C GLY A 4 11.15 -4.31 6.27
N ILE A 5 10.28 -3.96 7.21
CA ILE A 5 8.95 -3.40 6.95
C ILE A 5 9.07 -1.87 7.05
N ALA A 6 8.58 -1.14 6.06
CA ALA A 6 8.43 0.31 6.15
C ALA A 6 7.15 0.64 6.93
N HIS A 7 6.02 0.08 6.48
CA HIS A 7 4.74 0.20 7.17
C HIS A 7 3.86 -1.02 6.95
N ILE A 8 2.83 -1.14 7.76
CA ILE A 8 1.62 -1.88 7.40
C ILE A 8 0.49 -0.87 7.17
N ASN A 9 -0.36 -1.13 6.19
CA ASN A 9 -1.60 -0.39 6.02
C ASN A 9 -2.78 -1.25 6.48
N LEU A 10 -3.62 -0.69 7.34
CA LEU A 10 -4.85 -1.32 7.83
C LEU A 10 -6.07 -0.50 7.41
N SER A 11 -7.07 -1.20 6.86
CA SER A 11 -8.34 -0.58 6.50
C SER A 11 -9.33 -0.55 7.66
N ILE A 12 -9.99 0.59 7.83
CA ILE A 12 -11.13 0.81 8.74
C ILE A 12 -12.38 1.29 7.96
N PRO A 13 -13.59 1.11 8.51
CA PRO A 13 -14.81 1.67 7.94
C PRO A 13 -14.74 3.20 7.77
N ARG A 14 -15.49 3.74 6.80
CA ARG A 14 -15.59 5.19 6.62
C ARG A 14 -16.23 5.85 7.83
N GLY A 15 -15.71 7.00 8.23
CA GLY A 15 -16.27 7.81 9.32
C GLY A 15 -15.87 7.36 10.73
N THR A 16 -14.91 6.43 10.87
CA THR A 16 -14.45 5.92 12.17
C THR A 16 -12.98 6.28 12.47
N LEU A 17 -12.52 7.44 11.99
CA LEU A 17 -11.13 7.87 12.18
C LEU A 17 -10.82 8.17 13.65
N ASP A 18 -11.76 8.80 14.34
CA ASP A 18 -11.75 9.08 15.77
C ASP A 18 -11.59 7.80 16.61
N GLN A 19 -12.32 6.74 16.27
CA GLN A 19 -12.20 5.43 16.91
C GLN A 19 -10.81 4.81 16.69
N ALA A 20 -10.22 5.04 15.51
CA ALA A 20 -8.86 4.58 15.22
C ALA A 20 -7.82 5.41 15.98
N GLU A 21 -7.98 6.73 16.11
CA GLU A 21 -7.11 7.56 16.95
C GLU A 21 -7.12 7.09 18.40
N GLU A 22 -8.30 6.82 18.97
CA GLU A 22 -8.43 6.30 20.32
C GLU A 22 -7.79 4.91 20.46
N PHE A 23 -8.12 3.98 19.57
CA PHE A 23 -7.63 2.61 19.67
C PHE A 23 -6.11 2.53 19.44
N TYR A 24 -5.61 3.01 18.31
CA TYR A 24 -4.19 2.88 17.96
C TYR A 24 -3.31 3.84 18.77
N GLY A 25 -3.76 5.08 18.98
CA GLY A 25 -3.00 6.09 19.71
C GLY A 25 -3.05 5.91 21.23
N THR A 26 -4.24 5.73 21.80
CA THR A 26 -4.42 5.68 23.26
C THR A 26 -4.38 4.25 23.80
N THR A 27 -5.17 3.33 23.24
CA THR A 27 -5.27 1.95 23.77
C THR A 27 -3.99 1.15 23.52
N LEU A 28 -3.43 1.23 22.31
CA LEU A 28 -2.16 0.57 21.98
C LEU A 28 -0.93 1.41 22.32
N GLY A 29 -1.10 2.70 22.61
CA GLY A 29 -0.01 3.61 22.95
C GLY A 29 0.93 3.94 21.79
N LEU A 30 0.47 3.86 20.53
CA LEU A 30 1.31 4.20 19.39
C LEU A 30 1.43 5.72 19.23
N THR A 31 2.62 6.18 18.89
CA THR A 31 2.88 7.61 18.72
C THR A 31 2.37 8.09 17.36
N SER A 32 1.42 9.02 17.34
CA SER A 32 0.95 9.64 16.08
C SER A 32 2.11 10.27 15.31
N ALA A 33 2.15 10.02 14.00
CA ALA A 33 3.06 10.63 13.05
C ALA A 33 2.32 11.65 12.19
N PRO A 34 3.00 12.68 11.66
CA PRO A 34 2.40 13.59 10.71
C PRO A 34 2.00 12.85 9.44
N VAL A 35 0.89 13.26 8.87
CA VAL A 35 0.39 12.80 7.57
C VAL A 35 0.55 13.91 6.54
N PRO A 36 0.57 13.61 5.23
CA PRO A 36 0.60 14.64 4.20
C PRO A 36 -0.54 15.65 4.38
N GLU A 37 -0.25 16.94 4.21
CA GLU A 37 -1.19 18.03 4.56
C GLU A 37 -2.57 17.86 3.91
N LEU A 38 -2.58 17.45 2.63
CA LEU A 38 -3.80 17.22 1.85
C LEU A 38 -4.60 15.98 2.27
N GLN A 39 -4.05 15.15 3.16
CA GLN A 39 -4.63 13.88 3.61
C GLN A 39 -5.05 13.92 5.09
N LYS A 40 -4.91 15.06 5.77
CA LYS A 40 -5.42 15.25 7.13
C LYS A 40 -6.91 14.94 7.21
N GLY A 41 -7.32 14.20 8.23
CA GLY A 41 -8.70 13.76 8.42
C GLY A 41 -9.16 12.64 7.49
N THR A 42 -8.27 12.10 6.65
CA THR A 42 -8.59 10.98 5.73
C THR A 42 -7.79 9.71 6.02
N LEU A 43 -6.68 9.83 6.74
CA LEU A 43 -5.85 8.72 7.19
C LEU A 43 -5.08 9.09 8.46
N LEU A 44 -4.52 8.09 9.12
CA LEU A 44 -3.66 8.25 10.31
C LEU A 44 -2.38 7.46 10.13
N TRP A 45 -1.25 8.02 10.55
CA TRP A 45 0.02 7.32 10.63
C TRP A 45 0.47 7.24 12.09
N PHE A 46 1.01 6.10 12.49
CA PHE A 46 1.56 5.88 13.83
C PHE A 46 2.95 5.27 13.72
N ASN A 47 3.89 5.72 14.55
CA ASN A 47 5.24 5.17 14.63
C ASN A 47 5.28 3.95 15.56
N ILE A 48 6.10 2.96 15.20
CA ILE A 48 6.42 1.80 16.04
C ILE A 48 7.80 2.03 16.70
N GLY A 49 7.78 2.48 17.95
CA GLY A 49 8.98 2.79 18.72
C GLY A 49 9.90 3.76 17.97
N SER A 50 11.21 3.49 17.99
CA SER A 50 12.25 4.29 17.30
C SER A 50 12.76 3.65 16.01
N SER A 51 12.11 2.59 15.53
CA SER A 51 12.58 1.78 14.40
C SER A 51 12.43 2.48 13.03
N GLY A 52 11.61 3.53 12.97
CA GLY A 52 11.16 4.14 11.72
C GLY A 52 10.05 3.37 11.01
N GLN A 53 9.60 2.23 11.55
CA GLN A 53 8.45 1.49 11.02
C GLN A 53 7.14 2.15 11.45
N GLN A 54 6.10 2.00 10.63
CA GLN A 54 4.81 2.66 10.86
C GLN A 54 3.60 1.75 10.71
N VAL A 55 2.50 2.15 11.33
CA VAL A 55 1.15 1.65 11.06
C VAL A 55 0.38 2.78 10.38
N HIS A 56 -0.08 2.55 9.17
CA HIS A 56 -0.97 3.44 8.44
C HIS A 56 -2.40 2.93 8.54
N ILE A 57 -3.33 3.82 8.84
CA ILE A 57 -4.75 3.55 8.90
C ILE A 57 -5.44 4.32 7.78
N SER A 58 -6.10 3.59 6.89
CA SER A 58 -6.81 4.15 5.73
C SER A 58 -8.26 3.72 5.73
N PHE A 59 -9.15 4.49 5.11
CA PHE A 59 -10.51 4.01 4.85
C PHE A 59 -10.52 2.93 3.75
N GLY A 60 -11.36 1.91 3.91
CA GLY A 60 -11.57 0.91 2.87
C GLY A 60 -12.31 -0.33 3.35
N PRO A 61 -12.63 -1.27 2.42
CA PRO A 61 -13.18 -2.56 2.79
C PRO A 61 -12.21 -3.34 3.69
N THR A 62 -12.76 -4.17 4.56
CA THR A 62 -12.01 -5.02 5.50
C THR A 62 -11.99 -6.49 5.09
N ASP A 63 -12.53 -6.79 3.93
CA ASP A 63 -12.69 -8.11 3.31
C ASP A 63 -11.57 -8.34 2.25
N PRO A 64 -11.61 -9.39 1.41
CA PRO A 64 -10.58 -9.64 0.38
C PRO A 64 -10.33 -8.49 -0.61
N LEU A 65 -11.23 -7.50 -0.69
CA LEU A 65 -11.05 -6.28 -1.51
C LEU A 65 -10.25 -5.20 -0.79
N SER A 66 -9.82 -5.46 0.44
CA SER A 66 -9.10 -4.52 1.28
C SER A 66 -7.81 -4.03 0.62
N SER A 67 -7.52 -2.74 0.83
CA SER A 67 -6.23 -2.15 0.51
C SER A 67 -5.16 -2.44 1.56
N ARG A 68 -5.42 -3.33 2.52
CA ARG A 68 -4.44 -3.82 3.49
C ARG A 68 -3.22 -4.40 2.79
N HIS A 69 -2.04 -4.02 3.27
CA HIS A 69 -0.78 -4.54 2.76
C HIS A 69 0.34 -4.32 3.78
N PRO A 70 1.36 -5.19 3.81
CA PRO A 70 2.69 -4.79 4.25
C PRO A 70 3.37 -3.99 3.14
N CYS A 71 4.18 -3.02 3.55
CA CYS A 71 5.15 -2.36 2.69
C CYS A 71 6.56 -2.81 3.09
N PHE A 72 7.24 -3.50 2.19
CA PHE A 72 8.60 -3.96 2.38
C PHE A 72 9.58 -2.85 2.02
N LYS A 73 10.56 -2.64 2.89
CA LYS A 73 11.66 -1.71 2.68
C LYS A 73 12.82 -2.41 1.97
N LEU A 74 13.44 -1.74 1.01
CA LEU A 74 14.69 -2.15 0.36
C LEU A 74 15.79 -1.11 0.63
N SER A 75 17.04 -1.50 0.42
CA SER A 75 18.19 -0.67 0.82
C SER A 75 18.57 0.37 -0.23
N SER A 76 18.16 0.18 -1.49
CA SER A 76 18.43 1.14 -2.56
C SER A 76 17.39 1.09 -3.68
N ARG A 77 17.41 2.13 -4.52
CA ARG A 77 16.50 2.24 -5.68
C ARG A 77 16.83 1.19 -6.74
N GLU A 78 18.10 0.89 -6.93
CA GLU A 78 18.57 -0.14 -7.86
C GLU A 78 18.01 -1.50 -7.48
N GLU A 79 18.05 -1.84 -6.19
CA GLU A 79 17.47 -3.08 -5.69
C GLU A 79 15.94 -3.13 -5.82
N LEU A 80 15.26 -1.97 -5.71
CA LEU A 80 13.83 -1.84 -5.90
C LEU A 80 13.44 -2.13 -7.36
N GLU A 81 14.13 -1.53 -8.32
CA GLU A 81 13.87 -1.75 -9.75
C GLU A 81 14.24 -3.18 -10.20
N GLU A 82 15.32 -3.75 -9.64
CA GLU A 82 15.68 -5.16 -9.86
C GLU A 82 14.57 -6.08 -9.35
N LEU A 83 14.07 -5.86 -8.13
CA LEU A 83 12.98 -6.66 -7.58
C LEU A 83 11.68 -6.51 -8.39
N LYS A 84 11.35 -5.29 -8.83
CA LYS A 84 10.21 -5.02 -9.72
C LYS A 84 10.32 -5.84 -11.00
N THR A 85 11.50 -5.85 -11.62
CA THR A 85 11.79 -6.63 -12.82
C THR A 85 11.63 -8.12 -12.56
N ASN A 86 12.21 -8.65 -11.49
CA ASN A 86 12.11 -10.07 -11.13
C ASN A 86 10.66 -10.52 -10.89
N ILE A 87 9.84 -9.70 -10.23
CA ILE A 87 8.42 -10.00 -9.99
C ILE A 87 7.63 -9.96 -11.29
N HIS A 88 7.85 -8.95 -12.14
CA HIS A 88 7.20 -8.86 -13.45
C HIS A 88 7.59 -10.02 -14.37
N ASP A 89 8.86 -10.43 -14.39
CA ASP A 89 9.31 -11.57 -15.18
C ASP A 89 8.70 -12.89 -14.69
N HIS A 90 8.48 -13.04 -13.38
CA HIS A 90 7.74 -14.18 -12.83
C HIS A 90 6.26 -14.13 -13.26
N TYR A 91 5.63 -12.95 -13.22
CA TYR A 91 4.27 -12.75 -13.71
C TYR A 91 4.14 -13.17 -15.18
N VAL A 92 5.04 -12.71 -16.06
CA VAL A 92 5.05 -13.06 -17.49
C VAL A 92 5.34 -14.54 -17.71
N ARG A 93 6.29 -15.12 -16.97
CA ARG A 93 6.63 -16.55 -17.06
C ARG A 93 5.46 -17.46 -16.67
N GLY A 94 4.58 -17.00 -15.77
CA GLY A 94 3.44 -17.77 -15.30
C GLY A 94 3.82 -18.96 -14.40
N GLY A 95 2.85 -19.84 -14.16
CA GLY A 95 2.96 -20.98 -13.24
C GLY A 95 2.08 -20.83 -12.00
N SER A 96 1.95 -21.90 -11.21
CA SER A 96 1.07 -21.92 -10.03
C SER A 96 1.49 -20.96 -8.91
N ALA A 97 2.73 -20.49 -8.92
CA ALA A 97 3.28 -19.54 -7.96
C ALA A 97 3.44 -18.12 -8.55
N ALA A 98 2.97 -17.89 -9.78
CA ALA A 98 3.10 -16.58 -10.41
C ALA A 98 2.28 -15.53 -9.64
N PRO A 99 2.78 -14.28 -9.55
CA PRO A 99 1.99 -13.17 -9.08
C PRO A 99 0.66 -13.08 -9.83
N MET A 100 -0.41 -12.67 -9.16
CA MET A 100 -1.68 -12.37 -9.84
C MET A 100 -1.65 -11.00 -10.53
N ALA A 101 -0.79 -10.08 -10.07
CA ALA A 101 -0.57 -8.77 -10.67
C ALA A 101 0.84 -8.26 -10.34
N ALA A 102 1.47 -7.52 -11.25
CA ALA A 102 2.77 -6.91 -11.04
C ALA A 102 2.90 -5.60 -11.82
N ASP A 103 3.40 -4.54 -11.17
CA ASP A 103 3.75 -3.30 -11.87
C ASP A 103 4.90 -3.55 -12.87
N LYS A 104 4.75 -3.07 -14.10
CA LYS A 104 5.73 -3.25 -15.15
C LYS A 104 6.91 -2.27 -15.04
N PRO A 105 8.17 -2.72 -15.14
CA PRO A 105 9.33 -1.82 -15.18
C PRO A 105 9.23 -0.78 -16.30
N GLY A 106 9.61 0.46 -16.01
CA GLY A 106 9.55 1.57 -16.97
C GLY A 106 8.16 2.20 -17.18
N GLU A 107 7.10 1.62 -16.61
CA GLU A 107 5.75 2.19 -16.63
C GLU A 107 5.39 2.83 -15.27
N VAL A 108 4.38 3.71 -15.30
CA VAL A 108 3.79 4.35 -14.11
C VAL A 108 3.34 3.27 -13.13
N ASN A 109 3.71 3.41 -11.84
CA ASN A 109 3.32 2.43 -10.83
C ASN A 109 1.81 2.51 -10.54
N SER A 110 1.20 1.39 -10.15
CA SER A 110 -0.24 1.33 -9.84
C SER A 110 -0.63 2.12 -8.57
N GLY A 111 0.37 2.66 -7.86
CA GLY A 111 0.27 3.55 -6.72
C GLY A 111 0.00 5.02 -7.02
N GLU A 112 0.06 5.44 -8.29
CA GLU A 112 0.03 6.85 -8.72
C GLU A 112 -1.35 7.39 -9.16
N PHE A 113 -2.39 6.55 -9.24
CA PHE A 113 -3.71 6.95 -9.75
C PHE A 113 -4.82 6.88 -8.68
N ASN A 114 -5.44 8.01 -8.30
CA ASN A 114 -6.65 8.03 -7.45
C ASN A 114 -7.90 7.61 -8.25
N VAL A 115 -8.76 6.71 -7.75
CA VAL A 115 -10.17 6.64 -8.21
C VAL A 115 -11.18 6.62 -7.06
N VAL A 116 -12.19 7.49 -7.25
CA VAL A 116 -13.46 7.54 -6.54
C VAL A 116 -14.30 6.33 -7.00
N LEU A 117 -14.76 5.51 -6.07
CA LEU A 117 -15.69 4.41 -6.37
C LEU A 117 -16.94 4.99 -7.07
N ASP A 118 -17.09 4.76 -8.37
CA ASP A 118 -18.40 4.78 -9.01
C ASP A 118 -19.12 3.49 -8.61
N THR A 119 -20.32 3.62 -8.05
CA THR A 119 -21.12 2.51 -7.51
C THR A 119 -22.14 1.99 -8.52
N SER A 120 -21.91 2.21 -9.82
CA SER A 120 -22.78 1.70 -10.88
C SER A 120 -22.88 0.16 -10.85
N PRO A 121 -24.10 -0.41 -10.80
CA PRO A 121 -24.33 -1.85 -10.65
C PRO A 121 -24.23 -2.63 -11.98
N THR A 122 -23.78 -2.00 -13.07
CA THR A 122 -23.71 -2.67 -14.38
C THR A 122 -22.35 -3.32 -14.54
N GLY A 123 -22.33 -4.64 -14.31
CA GLY A 123 -21.15 -5.49 -14.41
C GLY A 123 -20.35 -5.29 -15.69
N ASN A 124 -19.06 -5.05 -15.49
CA ASN A 124 -17.98 -5.62 -16.26
C ASN A 124 -16.78 -5.73 -15.31
N ASP A 125 -16.27 -6.95 -15.17
CA ASP A 125 -15.20 -7.35 -14.25
C ASP A 125 -13.83 -6.77 -14.64
N CYS A 126 -13.69 -5.45 -14.55
CA CYS A 126 -12.39 -4.79 -14.51
C CYS A 126 -12.12 -4.38 -13.07
N TRP A 127 -11.33 -5.20 -12.36
CA TRP A 127 -10.69 -4.81 -11.10
C TRP A 127 -9.66 -3.72 -11.38
N LEU A 128 -10.13 -2.49 -11.60
CA LEU A 128 -9.27 -1.32 -11.79
C LEU A 128 -8.71 -0.92 -10.42
N ILE A 129 -7.52 -1.44 -10.11
CA ILE A 129 -6.72 -1.03 -8.95
C ILE A 129 -6.24 0.39 -9.21
N LEU A 130 -6.72 1.38 -8.46
CA LEU A 130 -6.21 2.75 -8.56
C LEU A 130 -5.97 3.28 -7.13
N ALA A 131 -4.69 3.52 -6.82
CA ALA A 131 -4.19 3.94 -5.50
C ALA A 131 -3.61 5.36 -5.45
N THR A 132 -3.68 5.93 -4.24
CA THR A 132 -3.43 7.34 -3.96
C THR A 132 -1.99 7.67 -3.60
N GLY A 133 -1.44 8.68 -4.30
CA GLY A 133 -0.20 9.39 -3.96
C GLY A 133 0.57 9.74 -5.23
N THR A 134 0.52 11.01 -5.65
CA THR A 134 1.39 11.51 -6.72
C THR A 134 2.83 11.49 -6.25
N GLN A 135 3.73 10.93 -7.04
CA GLN A 135 5.17 10.94 -6.77
C GLN A 135 5.63 12.39 -6.50
N GLY A 136 6.08 12.65 -5.28
CA GLY A 136 6.58 13.94 -4.83
C GLY A 136 7.67 13.70 -3.78
N LYS A 137 8.38 14.74 -3.32
CA LYS A 137 9.42 14.60 -2.28
C LYS A 137 8.94 13.88 -1.00
N GLU A 138 7.62 13.87 -0.77
CA GLU A 138 6.95 13.20 0.36
C GLU A 138 6.73 11.69 0.17
N TYR A 139 6.79 11.17 -1.07
CA TYR A 139 6.58 9.74 -1.36
C TYR A 139 7.85 9.12 -1.93
N PRO A 140 8.49 8.18 -1.22
CA PRO A 140 9.65 7.45 -1.75
C PRO A 140 9.26 6.66 -3.00
N THR A 141 10.27 6.30 -3.81
CA THR A 141 10.04 5.45 -4.99
C THR A 141 9.45 4.12 -4.53
N ARG A 142 8.29 3.74 -5.08
CA ARG A 142 7.55 2.54 -4.68
C ARG A 142 6.89 1.82 -5.86
N PHE A 143 6.53 0.56 -5.66
CA PHE A 143 5.66 -0.18 -6.58
C PHE A 143 4.79 -1.21 -5.84
N PHE A 144 3.77 -1.74 -6.51
CA PHE A 144 2.88 -2.76 -5.96
C PHE A 144 2.89 -4.06 -6.76
N ALA A 145 2.54 -5.15 -6.09
CA ALA A 145 2.25 -6.44 -6.70
C ALA A 145 1.13 -7.16 -5.93
N ARG A 146 0.55 -8.19 -6.53
CA ARG A 146 -0.26 -9.19 -5.84
C ARG A 146 0.41 -10.55 -5.94
N ASP A 147 0.59 -11.21 -4.80
CA ASP A 147 1.13 -12.57 -4.79
C ASP A 147 0.19 -13.58 -5.47
N PHE A 148 0.59 -14.85 -5.47
CA PHE A 148 -0.18 -15.95 -6.07
C PHE A 148 -1.56 -16.17 -5.44
N ALA A 149 -1.80 -15.63 -4.23
CA ALA A 149 -3.07 -15.73 -3.51
C ALA A 149 -3.87 -14.41 -3.53
N GLY A 150 -3.38 -13.40 -4.24
CA GLY A 150 -4.04 -12.10 -4.38
C GLY A 150 -3.73 -11.12 -3.25
N ASN A 151 -2.84 -11.44 -2.31
CA ASN A 151 -2.45 -10.51 -1.25
C ASN A 151 -1.73 -9.31 -1.86
N ARG A 152 -2.15 -8.10 -1.49
CA ARG A 152 -1.50 -6.87 -1.94
C ARG A 152 -0.19 -6.66 -1.19
N LEU A 153 0.87 -6.37 -1.93
CA LEU A 153 2.20 -6.07 -1.41
C LEU A 153 2.67 -4.72 -1.94
N GLU A 154 3.30 -3.91 -1.10
CA GLU A 154 3.99 -2.67 -1.47
C GLU A 154 5.49 -2.83 -1.23
N PHE A 155 6.31 -2.16 -2.04
CA PHE A 155 7.76 -2.13 -1.91
C PHE A 155 8.25 -0.70 -2.04
N THR A 156 9.18 -0.29 -1.16
CA THR A 156 9.75 1.06 -1.13
C THR A 156 11.23 1.04 -0.76
N THR A 157 11.96 2.12 -1.05
CA THR A 157 13.26 2.44 -0.45
C THR A 157 13.13 3.26 0.82
#